data_AF-A0A7X8X629-F1
#
_entry.id   AF-A0A7X8X629-F1
#
_cell.length_a   1.000
_cell.length_b   1.000
_cell.length_c   1.000
_cell.angle_alpha   90.00
_cell.angle_beta   90.00
_cell.angle_gamma   90.00
#
_symmetry.space_group_name_H-M   'P 1'
#
loop_
_entity.id
_entity.type
_entity.pdbx_description
1 polymer ?
#
loop_
_entity_poly.entity_id
_entity_poly.type
_entity_poly.pdbx_seq_one_letter_code
_entity_poly.pdbx_strand_id
1 'polypeptide(L)'
;MKDAGSRAKSKRDEVDWDAIKARFLPMDTLPNDLIASRTEGERALAAFNRALEQSKTGNSDVAMIVLGKLTSRWPTFLAASTLYGVLLAEARRYAEAEQRFEQVLLQAPDSEDARTIEYCRMAVREERIREEARDRSRKIKEQKLMPVRARMARSGILQKAADDTGAGRTQMASRREQENVLKMGDDDAKMTAHERRPFTRAIRVLAISVIVVAILFLVFYFAIRPSILAGEQRRQRLEWLEHQLTSEELEESTAREILEQYRRAFSLDDALQPLTKK
;
A
#
# COMPACT_ATOMS: atom_id res chain seq x y z
N MET A 1 -33.36 -9.14 -13.96
CA MET A 1 -32.24 -10.06 -13.66
C MET A 1 -31.74 -9.72 -12.27
N LYS A 2 -31.91 -10.66 -11.34
CA LYS A 2 -31.73 -10.49 -9.90
C LYS A 2 -30.24 -10.44 -9.53
N ASP A 3 -29.93 -9.55 -8.60
CA ASP A 3 -28.74 -9.56 -7.75
C ASP A 3 -28.51 -10.97 -7.16
N ALA A 4 -27.32 -11.51 -7.34
CA ALA A 4 -26.80 -12.60 -6.52
C ALA A 4 -25.27 -12.65 -6.66
N GLY A 5 -24.59 -12.17 -5.64
CA GLY A 5 -23.12 -12.25 -5.54
C GLY A 5 -22.54 -11.55 -4.33
N SER A 6 -23.34 -11.28 -3.30
CA SER A 6 -22.82 -11.00 -1.95
C SER A 6 -22.12 -12.27 -1.48
N ARG A 7 -20.80 -12.30 -1.66
CA ARG A 7 -19.93 -13.34 -1.13
C ARG A 7 -20.05 -13.24 0.39
N ALA A 8 -20.85 -14.12 0.98
CA ALA A 8 -20.94 -14.28 2.41
C ALA A 8 -19.52 -14.51 2.94
N LYS A 9 -18.94 -13.49 3.58
CA LYS A 9 -17.72 -13.65 4.37
C LYS A 9 -18.06 -14.70 5.42
N SER A 10 -17.28 -15.78 5.46
CA SER A 10 -17.26 -16.64 6.62
C SER A 10 -16.89 -15.75 7.81
N LYS A 11 -17.72 -15.69 8.85
CA LYS A 11 -17.43 -14.97 10.10
C LYS A 11 -16.09 -15.39 10.76
N ARG A 12 -15.43 -16.43 10.24
CA ARG A 12 -14.14 -16.95 10.71
C ARG A 12 -12.91 -16.14 10.27
N ASP A 13 -13.05 -15.22 9.31
CA ASP A 13 -11.90 -14.48 8.76
C ASP A 13 -11.81 -13.02 9.25
N GLU A 14 -12.77 -12.55 10.04
CA GLU A 14 -12.73 -11.21 10.63
C GLU A 14 -11.99 -11.30 11.98
N VAL A 15 -10.93 -10.51 12.14
CA VAL A 15 -10.14 -10.53 13.37
C VAL A 15 -11.02 -10.13 14.56
N ASP A 16 -11.05 -11.00 15.56
CA ASP A 16 -11.75 -10.77 16.82
C ASP A 16 -10.93 -9.82 17.70
N TRP A 17 -11.14 -8.52 17.50
CA TRP A 17 -10.51 -7.47 18.28
C TRP A 17 -10.89 -7.54 19.77
N ASP A 18 -12.09 -8.03 20.09
CA ASP A 18 -12.54 -8.19 21.48
C ASP A 18 -11.76 -9.29 22.19
N ALA A 19 -11.51 -10.41 21.51
CA ALA A 19 -10.64 -11.47 22.03
C ALA A 19 -9.21 -10.97 22.27
N ILE A 20 -8.66 -10.14 21.37
CA ILE A 20 -7.33 -9.54 21.54
C ILE A 20 -7.33 -8.56 22.73
N LYS A 21 -8.34 -7.70 22.87
CA LYS A 21 -8.49 -6.79 24.02
C LYS A 21 -8.61 -7.55 25.34
N ALA A 22 -9.29 -8.69 25.35
CA ALA A 22 -9.48 -9.51 26.55
C ALA A 22 -8.15 -10.04 27.12
N ARG A 23 -7.12 -10.20 26.29
CA ARG A 23 -5.77 -10.61 26.74
C ARG A 23 -5.06 -9.54 27.58
N PHE A 24 -5.46 -8.27 27.47
CA PHE A 24 -4.86 -7.21 28.28
C PHE A 24 -5.40 -7.26 29.71
N LEU A 25 -4.45 -7.41 30.64
CA LEU A 25 -4.68 -7.43 32.07
C LEU A 25 -4.25 -6.09 32.70
N PRO A 26 -4.90 -5.68 33.80
CA PRO A 26 -4.42 -4.56 34.59
C PRO A 26 -3.01 -4.85 35.10
N MET A 27 -2.18 -3.82 35.15
CA MET A 27 -0.80 -3.90 35.62
C MET A 27 -0.68 -3.34 37.02
N ASP A 28 0.05 -4.04 37.91
CA ASP A 28 0.34 -3.56 39.26
C ASP A 28 1.66 -2.78 39.35
N THR A 29 2.59 -3.06 38.43
CA THR A 29 3.90 -2.41 38.36
C THR A 29 4.18 -1.88 36.96
N LEU A 30 4.91 -0.77 36.88
CA LEU A 30 5.33 -0.19 35.61
C LEU A 30 6.43 -1.07 35.00
N PRO A 31 6.43 -1.30 33.69
CA PRO A 31 7.53 -1.99 33.02
C PRO A 31 8.88 -1.31 33.31
N ASN A 32 9.91 -2.10 33.60
CA ASN A 32 11.23 -1.64 34.05
C ASN A 32 11.99 -0.80 32.98
N ASP A 33 11.60 -0.94 31.73
CA ASP A 33 12.12 -0.24 30.56
C ASP A 33 11.58 1.19 30.40
N LEU A 34 10.56 1.58 31.17
CA LEU A 34 10.09 2.95 31.22
C LEU A 34 10.96 3.81 32.13
N ILE A 35 11.64 4.80 31.53
CA ILE A 35 12.30 5.88 32.27
C ILE A 35 11.22 6.88 32.71
N ALA A 36 10.76 6.75 33.95
CA ALA A 36 9.82 7.67 34.58
C ALA A 36 10.18 7.87 36.05
N SER A 37 9.92 9.07 36.60
CA SER A 37 9.96 9.24 38.05
C SER A 37 8.87 8.38 38.70
N ARG A 38 9.03 8.00 39.98
CA ARG A 38 8.04 7.18 40.70
C ARG A 38 6.62 7.73 40.58
N THR A 39 6.45 9.04 40.78
CA THR A 39 5.13 9.69 40.69
C THR A 39 4.54 9.70 39.28
N GLU A 40 5.38 9.78 38.25
CA GLU A 40 4.94 9.75 36.86
C GLU A 40 4.59 8.33 36.43
N GLY A 41 5.37 7.34 36.87
CA GLY A 41 5.09 5.93 36.66
C GLY A 41 3.75 5.49 37.27
N GLU A 42 3.50 5.87 38.53
CA GLU A 42 2.21 5.60 39.20
C GLU A 42 1.02 6.22 38.43
N ARG A 43 1.17 7.46 37.94
CA ARG A 43 0.13 8.10 37.10
C ARG A 43 -0.03 7.43 35.74
N ALA A 44 1.06 7.02 35.10
CA ALA A 44 1.04 6.33 33.81
C ALA A 44 0.31 4.98 33.93
N LEU A 45 0.60 4.23 34.99
CA LEU A 45 -0.02 2.95 35.29
C LEU A 45 -1.51 3.11 35.60
N ALA A 46 -1.89 4.09 36.44
CA ALA A 46 -3.29 4.39 36.73
C ALA A 46 -4.05 4.81 35.46
N ALA A 47 -3.43 5.62 34.59
CA ALA A 47 -4.01 6.02 33.31
C ALA A 47 -4.20 4.83 32.36
N PHE A 48 -3.22 3.92 32.28
CA PHE A 48 -3.30 2.71 31.47
C PHE A 48 -4.44 1.79 31.96
N ASN A 49 -4.47 1.46 33.26
CA ASN A 49 -5.50 0.59 33.83
C ASN A 49 -6.91 1.17 33.65
N ARG A 50 -7.05 2.49 33.85
CA ARG A 50 -8.31 3.19 33.56
C ARG A 50 -8.68 3.08 32.09
N ALA A 51 -7.75 3.31 31.17
CA ALA A 51 -8.03 3.21 29.73
C ALA A 51 -8.42 1.78 29.33
N LEU A 52 -7.78 0.76 29.91
CA LEU A 52 -8.13 -0.64 29.71
C LEU A 52 -9.56 -0.94 30.16
N GLU A 53 -9.98 -0.47 31.34
CA GLU A 53 -11.36 -0.63 31.81
C GLU A 53 -12.36 0.11 30.91
N GLN A 54 -12.04 1.34 30.51
CA GLN A 54 -12.89 2.12 29.59
C GLN A 54 -13.04 1.44 28.23
N SER A 55 -11.99 0.77 27.73
CA SER A 55 -12.05 0.01 26.47
C SER A 55 -12.96 -1.22 26.55
N LYS A 56 -13.12 -1.81 27.75
CA LYS A 56 -14.00 -2.96 27.98
C LYS A 56 -15.46 -2.57 28.22
N THR A 57 -15.70 -1.35 28.70
CA THR A 57 -17.05 -0.83 29.04
C THR A 57 -17.73 -0.08 27.89
N GLY A 58 -17.13 -0.09 26.69
CA GLY A 58 -17.68 0.57 25.50
C GLY A 58 -17.29 2.04 25.34
N ASN A 59 -16.46 2.58 26.25
CA ASN A 59 -15.95 3.95 26.19
C ASN A 59 -14.60 4.02 25.46
N SER A 60 -14.51 3.35 24.30
CA SER A 60 -13.27 3.19 23.53
C SER A 60 -12.66 4.53 23.09
N ASP A 61 -13.47 5.54 22.79
CA ASP A 61 -12.99 6.88 22.40
C ASP A 61 -12.21 7.56 23.53
N VAL A 62 -12.70 7.46 24.76
CA VAL A 62 -12.03 8.01 25.96
C VAL A 62 -10.73 7.25 26.21
N ALA A 63 -10.77 5.92 26.10
CA ALA A 63 -9.59 5.07 26.23
C ALA A 63 -8.52 5.45 25.19
N MET A 64 -8.91 5.66 23.93
CA MET A 64 -8.02 6.08 22.86
C MET A 64 -7.36 7.44 23.12
N ILE A 65 -8.08 8.42 23.70
CA ILE A 65 -7.50 9.72 24.05
C ILE A 65 -6.42 9.56 25.14
N VAL A 66 -6.72 8.78 26.18
CA VAL A 66 -5.78 8.54 27.29
C VAL A 66 -4.54 7.80 26.79
N LEU A 67 -4.73 6.72 26.03
CA LEU A 67 -3.63 5.93 25.47
C LEU A 67 -2.83 6.71 24.43
N GLY A 68 -3.47 7.57 23.62
CA GLY A 68 -2.78 8.45 22.69
C GLY A 68 -1.82 9.41 23.40
N LYS A 69 -2.22 9.99 24.54
CA LYS A 69 -1.33 10.80 25.38
C LYS A 69 -0.21 9.97 25.99
N LEU A 70 -0.54 8.77 26.48
CA LEU A 70 0.40 7.88 27.15
C LEU A 70 1.51 7.42 26.20
N THR A 71 1.15 6.97 25.01
CA THR A 71 2.06 6.50 23.95
C THR A 71 2.87 7.63 23.32
N SER A 72 2.36 8.87 23.35
CA SER A 72 3.13 10.05 22.92
C SER A 72 4.21 10.43 23.93
N ARG A 73 3.95 10.24 25.23
CA ARG A 73 4.91 10.52 26.30
C ARG A 73 5.90 9.39 26.53
N TRP A 74 5.42 8.15 26.49
CA TRP A 74 6.20 6.93 26.67
C TRP A 74 6.01 6.00 25.48
N PRO A 75 6.70 6.25 24.36
CA PRO A 75 6.58 5.43 23.16
C PRO A 75 6.97 3.97 23.39
N THR A 76 7.88 3.70 24.34
CA THR A 76 8.37 2.37 24.71
C THR A 76 7.38 1.58 25.57
N PHE A 77 6.26 2.17 25.99
CA PHE A 77 5.24 1.45 26.75
C PHE A 77 4.46 0.51 25.82
N LEU A 78 5.01 -0.68 25.57
CA LEU A 78 4.54 -1.63 24.56
C LEU A 78 3.06 -2.01 24.75
N ALA A 79 2.63 -2.29 25.98
CA ALA A 79 1.24 -2.67 26.24
C ALA A 79 0.25 -1.53 25.94
N ALA A 80 0.60 -0.30 26.31
CA ALA A 80 -0.21 0.87 25.98
C ALA A 80 -0.26 1.12 24.47
N SER A 81 0.88 1.03 23.79
CA SER A 81 0.99 1.21 22.34
C SER A 81 0.21 0.14 21.57
N THR A 82 0.28 -1.12 22.02
CA THR A 82 -0.44 -2.22 21.40
C THR A 82 -1.95 -2.09 21.60
N LEU A 83 -2.41 -1.82 22.83
CA LEU A 83 -3.83 -1.60 23.11
C LEU A 83 -4.38 -0.41 22.30
N TYR A 84 -3.59 0.66 22.16
CA TYR A 84 -3.97 1.80 21.34
C TYR A 84 -4.14 1.43 19.86
N GLY A 85 -3.21 0.63 19.30
CA GLY A 85 -3.31 0.10 17.94
C GLY A 85 -4.57 -0.75 17.73
N VAL A 86 -4.92 -1.58 18.72
CA VAL A 86 -6.15 -2.41 18.67
C VAL A 86 -7.41 -1.54 18.65
N LEU A 87 -7.50 -0.51 19.50
CA LEU A 87 -8.65 0.41 19.50
C LEU A 87 -8.75 1.24 18.21
N LEU A 88 -7.61 1.63 17.62
CA LEU A 88 -7.59 2.28 16.31
C LEU A 88 -8.13 1.34 15.21
N ALA A 89 -7.77 0.06 15.25
CA ALA A 89 -8.27 -0.93 14.31
C ALA A 89 -9.79 -1.14 14.44
N GLU A 90 -10.30 -1.22 15.68
CA GLU A 90 -11.73 -1.30 15.97
C GLU A 90 -12.50 -0.08 15.46
N ALA A 91 -11.92 1.11 15.61
CA ALA A 91 -12.45 2.37 15.07
C ALA A 91 -12.29 2.52 13.54
N ARG A 92 -11.84 1.46 12.83
CA ARG A 92 -11.57 1.44 11.38
C ARG A 92 -10.51 2.45 10.92
N ARG A 93 -9.66 2.93 11.83
CA ARG A 93 -8.53 3.82 11.51
C ARG A 93 -7.31 2.98 11.14
N TYR A 94 -7.46 2.17 10.09
CA TYR A 94 -6.49 1.10 9.78
C TYR A 94 -5.09 1.63 9.46
N ALA A 95 -4.96 2.77 8.77
CA ALA A 95 -3.65 3.35 8.46
C ALA A 95 -2.86 3.72 9.74
N GLU A 96 -3.53 4.31 10.72
CA GLU A 96 -2.91 4.69 11.99
C GLU A 96 -2.60 3.45 12.83
N ALA A 97 -3.52 2.48 12.88
CA ALA A 97 -3.29 1.21 13.58
C ALA A 97 -2.08 0.44 13.03
N GLU A 98 -1.95 0.35 11.69
CA GLU A 98 -0.80 -0.31 11.02
C GLU A 98 0.52 0.35 11.45
N GLN A 99 0.58 1.67 11.41
CA GLN A 99 1.76 2.43 11.82
C GLN A 99 2.10 2.21 13.30
N ARG A 100 1.10 2.13 14.18
CA ARG A 100 1.33 1.85 15.60
C ARG A 100 1.89 0.46 15.83
N PHE A 101 1.35 -0.56 15.19
CA PHE A 101 1.89 -1.91 15.33
C PHE A 101 3.31 -2.04 14.75
N GLU A 102 3.61 -1.35 13.65
CA GLU A 102 4.96 -1.29 13.10
C GLU A 102 5.94 -0.63 14.10
N GLN A 103 5.56 0.47 14.72
CA GLN A 103 6.38 1.13 15.75
C GLN A 103 6.67 0.20 16.94
N VAL A 104 5.67 -0.54 17.42
CA VAL A 104 5.83 -1.49 18.53
C VAL A 104 6.80 -2.62 18.16
N LEU A 105 6.66 -3.18 16.96
CA LEU A 105 7.53 -4.26 16.48
C LEU A 105 8.98 -3.81 16.25
N LEU A 106 9.19 -2.54 15.87
CA LEU A 106 10.53 -1.96 15.75
C LEU A 106 11.20 -1.77 17.12
N GLN A 107 10.43 -1.49 18.16
CA GLN A 107 10.96 -1.30 19.51
C GLN A 107 11.26 -2.63 20.22
N ALA A 108 10.42 -3.64 20.00
CA ALA A 108 10.52 -4.94 20.68
C ALA A 108 10.25 -6.11 19.72
N PRO A 109 11.17 -6.37 18.77
CA PRO A 109 11.00 -7.42 17.75
C PRO A 109 10.92 -8.82 18.35
N ASP A 110 11.59 -9.04 19.49
CA ASP A 110 11.68 -10.34 20.17
C ASP A 110 10.70 -10.48 21.36
N SER A 111 9.74 -9.56 21.50
CA SER A 111 8.71 -9.66 22.54
C SER A 111 7.86 -10.94 22.41
N GLU A 112 7.40 -11.50 23.52
CA GLU A 112 6.51 -12.68 23.50
C GLU A 112 5.24 -12.41 22.68
N ASP A 113 4.77 -11.16 22.70
CA ASP A 113 3.60 -10.71 21.96
C ASP A 113 3.89 -10.35 20.49
N ALA A 114 5.16 -10.32 20.04
CA ALA A 114 5.54 -9.89 18.69
C ALA A 114 4.76 -10.63 17.60
N ARG A 115 4.54 -11.94 17.75
CA ARG A 115 3.74 -12.73 16.79
C ARG A 115 2.27 -12.30 16.75
N THR A 116 1.70 -11.97 17.91
CA THR A 116 0.31 -11.47 17.98
C THR A 116 0.22 -10.09 17.36
N ILE A 117 1.19 -9.21 17.64
CA ILE A 117 1.24 -7.85 17.11
C ILE A 117 1.43 -7.87 15.59
N GLU A 118 2.30 -8.74 15.07
CA GLU A 118 2.49 -8.96 13.64
C GLU A 118 1.20 -9.44 12.97
N TYR A 119 0.50 -10.40 13.58
CA TYR A 119 -0.82 -10.85 13.10
C TYR A 119 -1.83 -9.69 13.03
N CYS A 120 -1.90 -8.86 14.08
CA CYS A 120 -2.76 -7.68 14.10
C CYS A 120 -2.39 -6.69 12.98
N ARG A 121 -1.10 -6.44 12.77
CA ARG A 121 -0.59 -5.55 11.71
C ARG A 121 -1.02 -6.05 10.33
N MET A 122 -0.83 -7.34 10.05
CA MET A 122 -1.20 -7.94 8.76
C MET A 122 -2.70 -7.84 8.51
N ALA A 123 -3.53 -8.13 9.53
CA ALA A 123 -4.98 -8.03 9.42
C ALA A 123 -5.46 -6.59 9.16
N VAL A 124 -4.90 -5.61 9.88
CA VAL A 124 -5.20 -4.19 9.66
C VAL A 124 -4.79 -3.76 8.24
N ARG A 125 -3.60 -4.17 7.78
CA ARG A 125 -3.12 -3.85 6.43
C ARG A 125 -4.06 -4.39 5.35
N GLU A 126 -4.56 -5.60 5.53
CA GLU A 126 -5.51 -6.21 4.60
C GLU A 126 -6.83 -5.41 4.54
N GLU A 127 -7.38 -5.04 5.70
CA GLU A 127 -8.61 -4.24 5.75
C GLU A 127 -8.41 -2.84 5.18
N ARG A 128 -7.24 -2.19 5.41
CA ARG A 128 -6.91 -0.92 4.77
C ARG A 128 -6.91 -1.01 3.25
N ILE A 129 -6.24 -2.02 2.68
CA ILE A 129 -6.20 -2.23 1.23
C ILE A 129 -7.62 -2.43 0.67
N ARG A 130 -8.45 -3.18 1.39
CA ARG A 130 -9.85 -3.43 1.01
C ARG A 130 -10.69 -2.15 1.05
N GLU A 131 -10.52 -1.32 2.06
CA GLU A 131 -11.21 -0.02 2.16
C GLU A 131 -10.78 0.94 1.05
N GLU A 132 -9.47 1.06 0.81
CA GLU A 132 -8.95 1.87 -0.30
C GLU A 132 -9.48 1.40 -1.66
N ALA A 133 -9.56 0.09 -1.88
CA ALA A 133 -10.12 -0.46 -3.12
C ALA A 133 -11.61 -0.11 -3.29
N ARG A 134 -12.38 -0.13 -2.19
CA ARG A 134 -13.80 0.28 -2.17
C ARG A 134 -13.93 1.77 -2.48
N ASP A 135 -13.10 2.61 -1.87
CA ASP A 135 -13.13 4.05 -2.09
C ASP A 135 -12.70 4.44 -3.50
N ARG A 136 -11.66 3.81 -4.05
CA ARG A 136 -11.27 3.98 -5.46
C ARG A 136 -12.42 3.58 -6.38
N SER A 137 -13.08 2.45 -6.11
CA SER A 137 -14.24 1.99 -6.89
C SER A 137 -15.42 2.97 -6.83
N ARG A 138 -15.73 3.51 -5.64
CA ARG A 138 -16.76 4.55 -5.43
C ARG A 138 -16.42 5.82 -6.22
N LYS A 139 -15.18 6.30 -6.14
CA LYS A 139 -14.71 7.48 -6.89
C LYS A 139 -14.81 7.29 -8.41
N ILE A 140 -14.41 6.12 -8.93
CA ILE A 140 -14.53 5.80 -10.36
C ILE A 140 -16.00 5.77 -10.79
N LYS A 141 -16.88 5.15 -10.00
CA LYS A 141 -18.32 5.12 -10.29
C LYS A 141 -18.91 6.52 -10.28
N GLU A 142 -18.55 7.34 -9.31
CA GLU A 142 -18.99 8.73 -9.21
C GLU A 142 -18.53 9.55 -10.42
N GLN A 143 -17.24 9.45 -10.82
CA GLN A 143 -16.71 10.12 -12.01
C GLN A 143 -17.44 9.73 -13.30
N LYS A 144 -17.84 8.45 -13.45
CA LYS A 144 -18.65 8.00 -14.59
C LYS A 144 -20.08 8.58 -14.57
N LEU A 145 -20.63 8.83 -13.39
CA LEU A 145 -21.97 9.39 -13.20
C LEU A 145 -22.00 10.92 -13.30
N MET A 146 -20.88 11.61 -13.08
CA MET A 146 -20.75 13.07 -13.21
C MET A 146 -21.34 13.65 -14.51
N PRO A 147 -20.98 13.17 -15.73
CA PRO A 147 -21.56 13.71 -16.97
C PRO A 147 -23.06 13.45 -17.09
N VAL A 148 -23.55 12.32 -16.57
CA VAL A 148 -24.98 11.98 -16.57
C VAL A 148 -25.74 12.93 -15.63
N ARG A 149 -25.23 13.16 -14.43
CA ARG A 149 -25.79 14.12 -13.48
C ARG A 149 -25.77 15.55 -14.03
N ALA A 150 -24.68 15.95 -14.68
CA ALA A 150 -24.58 17.26 -15.32
C ALA A 150 -25.60 17.42 -16.45
N ARG A 151 -25.83 16.38 -17.27
CA ARG A 151 -26.87 16.38 -18.31
C ARG A 151 -28.27 16.48 -17.72
N MET A 152 -28.56 15.69 -16.67
CA MET A 152 -29.87 15.71 -15.99
C MET A 152 -30.13 17.02 -15.25
N ALA A 153 -29.10 17.68 -14.73
CA ALA A 153 -29.21 19.01 -14.13
C ALA A 153 -29.46 20.09 -15.19
N ARG A 154 -28.72 20.07 -16.31
CA ARG A 154 -28.90 21.01 -17.43
C ARG A 154 -30.28 20.87 -18.08
N SER A 155 -30.79 19.65 -18.16
CA SER A 155 -32.11 19.39 -18.70
C SER A 155 -33.23 19.74 -17.71
N GLY A 156 -32.96 20.23 -16.50
CA GLY A 156 -34.01 20.54 -15.52
C GLY A 156 -34.75 19.30 -14.98
N ILE A 157 -34.24 18.09 -15.23
CA ILE A 157 -34.79 16.83 -14.66
C ILE A 157 -34.47 16.75 -13.17
N LEU A 158 -33.30 17.29 -12.78
CA LEU A 158 -32.89 17.46 -11.39
C LEU A 158 -33.03 18.93 -11.02
N GLN A 159 -34.04 19.27 -10.22
CA GLN A 159 -34.15 20.59 -9.61
C GLN A 159 -33.48 20.56 -8.24
N LYS A 160 -32.66 21.58 -7.95
CA LYS A 160 -32.16 21.83 -6.60
C LYS A 160 -33.31 22.44 -5.81
N ALA A 161 -33.85 21.71 -4.82
CA ALA A 161 -34.77 22.31 -3.88
C ALA A 161 -34.04 23.47 -3.17
N ALA A 162 -34.59 24.68 -3.26
CA ALA A 162 -34.31 25.70 -2.27
C ALA A 162 -35.21 25.35 -1.09
N ASP A 163 -34.63 24.93 0.04
CA ASP A 163 -35.35 25.02 1.29
C ASP A 163 -34.42 25.18 2.50
N ASP A 164 -34.95 25.92 3.46
CA ASP A 164 -34.29 26.66 4.55
C ASP A 164 -33.64 25.79 5.65
N THR A 165 -33.62 24.46 5.50
CA THR A 165 -33.08 23.55 6.52
C THR A 165 -32.38 22.31 5.93
N GLY A 166 -31.30 22.55 5.19
CA GLY A 166 -30.03 21.83 5.39
C GLY A 166 -29.94 20.31 5.21
N ALA A 167 -30.86 19.61 4.53
CA ALA A 167 -30.69 18.19 4.20
C ALA A 167 -31.10 17.87 2.75
N GLY A 168 -30.16 18.03 1.83
CA GLY A 168 -30.34 17.91 0.39
C GLY A 168 -30.87 16.55 -0.07
N ARG A 169 -32.17 16.48 -0.36
CA ARG A 169 -32.78 15.43 -1.17
C ARG A 169 -33.20 16.06 -2.50
N THR A 170 -32.67 15.52 -3.60
CA THR A 170 -33.06 15.92 -4.96
C THR A 170 -34.44 15.36 -5.27
N GLN A 171 -35.44 16.23 -5.41
CA GLN A 171 -36.77 15.83 -5.88
C GLN A 171 -36.77 15.82 -7.41
N MET A 172 -37.35 14.77 -8.00
CA MET A 172 -37.51 14.70 -9.46
C MET A 172 -38.53 15.73 -9.95
N ALA A 173 -38.24 16.37 -11.10
CA ALA A 173 -39.18 17.27 -11.76
C ALA A 173 -40.51 16.57 -12.09
N SER A 174 -41.61 17.32 -12.19
CA SER A 174 -42.94 16.76 -12.45
C SER A 174 -43.00 16.00 -13.78
N ARG A 175 -43.84 14.96 -13.89
CA ARG A 175 -43.92 14.09 -15.09
C ARG A 175 -44.19 14.87 -16.39
N ARG A 176 -44.93 15.99 -16.31
CA ARG A 176 -45.17 16.91 -17.44
C ARG A 176 -43.93 17.73 -17.82
N GLU A 177 -43.13 18.14 -16.85
CA GLU A 177 -41.89 18.90 -17.06
C GLU A 177 -40.79 17.99 -17.62
N GLN A 178 -40.70 16.75 -17.11
CA GLN A 178 -39.82 15.72 -17.67
C GLN A 178 -40.11 15.46 -19.15
N GLU A 179 -41.39 15.43 -19.55
CA GLU A 179 -41.77 15.17 -20.95
C GLU A 179 -41.41 16.35 -21.88
N ASN A 180 -41.61 17.59 -21.44
CA ASN A 180 -41.22 18.77 -22.22
C ASN A 180 -39.70 18.88 -22.37
N VAL A 181 -38.95 18.52 -21.34
CA VAL A 181 -37.49 18.46 -21.37
C VAL A 181 -36.99 17.35 -22.31
N LEU A 182 -37.61 16.17 -22.26
CA LEU A 182 -37.25 15.05 -23.14
C LEU A 182 -37.44 15.41 -24.61
N LYS A 183 -38.51 16.14 -24.94
CA LYS A 183 -38.75 16.66 -26.31
C LYS A 183 -37.67 17.65 -26.75
N MET A 184 -37.20 18.52 -25.86
CA MET A 184 -36.15 19.48 -26.15
C MET A 184 -34.74 18.85 -26.25
N GLY A 185 -34.49 17.80 -25.46
CA GLY A 185 -33.22 17.06 -25.47
C GLY A 185 -33.03 16.13 -26.66
N ASP A 186 -34.12 15.71 -27.33
CA ASP A 186 -34.07 14.87 -28.53
C ASP A 186 -33.66 15.67 -29.78
N ASP A 187 -33.96 16.98 -29.80
CA ASP A 187 -33.54 17.91 -30.85
C ASP A 187 -32.05 18.26 -30.73
N ASP A 188 -31.53 18.46 -29.51
CA ASP A 188 -30.08 18.65 -29.26
C ASP A 188 -29.25 17.36 -29.46
N ALA A 189 -29.83 16.19 -29.14
CA ALA A 189 -29.16 14.91 -29.34
C ALA A 189 -28.92 14.60 -30.83
N LYS A 190 -29.83 15.02 -31.72
CA LYS A 190 -29.65 14.90 -33.18
C LYS A 190 -28.51 15.78 -33.71
N MET A 191 -28.22 16.93 -33.09
CA MET A 191 -27.04 17.75 -33.45
C MET A 191 -25.71 17.13 -33.00
N THR A 192 -25.66 16.44 -31.87
CA THR A 192 -24.40 15.89 -31.31
C THR A 192 -24.02 14.51 -31.84
N ALA A 193 -24.90 13.84 -32.58
CA ALA A 193 -24.65 12.51 -33.15
C ALA A 193 -23.70 12.50 -34.36
N HIS A 194 -23.39 13.66 -34.95
CA HIS A 194 -22.57 13.75 -36.16
C HIS A 194 -21.07 14.05 -35.97
N GLU A 195 -20.56 14.10 -34.74
CA GLU A 195 -19.17 14.58 -34.54
C GLU A 195 -18.31 13.83 -33.51
N ARG A 196 -18.36 12.49 -33.50
CA ARG A 196 -17.33 11.69 -32.79
C ARG A 196 -16.51 10.84 -33.74
N ARG A 197 -15.54 11.51 -34.38
CA ARG A 197 -14.48 10.93 -35.23
C ARG A 197 -13.71 9.80 -34.52
N PRO A 198 -13.23 8.78 -35.26
CA PRO A 198 -12.49 7.60 -34.75
C PRO A 198 -11.06 7.89 -34.23
N PHE A 199 -10.64 9.15 -34.17
CA PHE A 199 -9.24 9.57 -33.99
C PHE A 199 -8.64 9.22 -32.60
N THR A 200 -9.48 9.03 -31.57
CA THR A 200 -9.00 8.77 -30.20
C THR A 200 -8.58 7.31 -29.94
N ARG A 201 -9.06 6.36 -30.75
CA ARG A 201 -8.65 4.95 -30.62
C ARG A 201 -7.28 4.72 -31.23
N ALA A 202 -7.01 5.32 -32.40
CA ALA A 202 -5.72 5.22 -33.08
C ALA A 202 -4.58 5.78 -32.21
N ILE A 203 -4.78 6.94 -31.58
CA ILE A 203 -3.76 7.57 -30.72
C ILE A 203 -3.44 6.71 -29.49
N ARG A 204 -4.45 6.05 -28.88
CA ARG A 204 -4.22 5.18 -27.72
C ARG A 204 -3.42 3.93 -28.06
N VAL A 205 -3.67 3.32 -29.22
CA VAL A 205 -2.92 2.15 -29.68
C VAL A 205 -1.46 2.53 -29.96
N LEU A 206 -1.24 3.71 -30.55
CA LEU A 206 0.10 4.26 -30.79
C LEU A 206 0.87 4.54 -29.49
N ALA A 207 0.20 5.06 -28.46
CA ALA A 207 0.86 5.31 -27.17
C ALA A 207 1.30 4.01 -26.48
N ILE A 208 0.47 2.96 -26.53
CA ILE A 208 0.79 1.66 -25.93
C ILE A 208 1.95 1.00 -26.69
N SER A 209 1.95 1.06 -28.03
CA SER A 209 3.04 0.46 -28.81
C SER A 209 4.38 1.11 -28.52
N VAL A 210 4.43 2.44 -28.35
CA VAL A 210 5.68 3.16 -27.98
C VAL A 210 6.21 2.71 -26.62
N ILE A 211 5.33 2.54 -25.62
CA ILE A 211 5.73 2.08 -24.28
C ILE A 211 6.30 0.66 -24.35
N VAL A 212 5.66 -0.25 -25.09
CA VAL A 212 6.13 -1.63 -25.25
C VAL A 212 7.50 -1.67 -25.93
N VAL A 213 7.71 -0.88 -26.99
CA VAL A 213 9.00 -0.79 -27.66
C VAL A 213 10.09 -0.23 -26.73
N ALA A 214 9.76 0.79 -25.92
CA ALA A 214 10.70 1.35 -24.95
C ALA A 214 11.10 0.34 -23.87
N ILE A 215 10.16 -0.45 -23.36
CA ILE A 215 10.44 -1.51 -22.38
C ILE A 215 11.32 -2.60 -23.00
N LEU A 216 11.01 -3.05 -24.21
CA LEU A 216 11.82 -4.05 -24.93
C LEU A 216 13.24 -3.55 -25.18
N PHE A 217 13.40 -2.27 -25.55
CA PHE A 217 14.71 -1.65 -25.71
C PHE A 217 15.50 -1.64 -24.41
N LEU A 218 14.85 -1.32 -23.28
CA LEU A 218 15.47 -1.28 -21.97
C LEU A 218 15.95 -2.67 -21.53
N VAL A 219 15.11 -3.70 -21.71
CA VAL A 219 15.47 -5.10 -21.43
C VAL A 219 16.63 -5.55 -22.32
N PHE A 220 16.60 -5.22 -23.61
CA PHE A 220 17.67 -5.58 -24.52
C PHE A 220 19.00 -4.92 -24.12
N TYR A 221 18.99 -3.62 -23.80
CA TYR A 221 20.19 -2.89 -23.45
C TYR A 221 20.77 -3.27 -22.08
N PHE A 222 19.91 -3.50 -21.08
CA PHE A 222 20.36 -3.76 -19.70
C PHE A 222 20.48 -5.23 -19.32
N ALA A 223 19.79 -6.15 -19.99
CA ALA A 223 19.86 -7.58 -19.66
C ALA A 223 20.61 -8.39 -20.74
N ILE A 224 20.31 -8.15 -22.01
CA ILE A 224 20.87 -8.96 -23.11
C ILE A 224 22.29 -8.51 -23.47
N ARG A 225 22.52 -7.20 -23.64
CA ARG A 225 23.86 -6.70 -23.98
C ARG A 225 24.96 -7.09 -22.96
N PRO A 226 24.78 -6.89 -21.64
CA PRO A 226 25.82 -7.28 -20.69
C PRO A 226 25.98 -8.79 -20.56
N SER A 227 24.92 -9.58 -20.78
CA SER A 227 25.03 -11.05 -20.71
C SER A 227 25.80 -11.66 -21.90
N ILE A 228 25.68 -11.07 -23.09
CA ILE A 228 26.47 -11.45 -24.26
C ILE A 228 27.94 -11.06 -24.06
N LEU A 229 28.21 -9.81 -23.65
CA LEU A 229 29.58 -9.34 -23.37
C LEU A 229 30.27 -10.15 -22.26
N ALA A 230 29.55 -10.47 -21.18
CA ALA A 230 30.05 -11.34 -20.11
C ALA A 230 30.24 -12.80 -20.58
N GLY A 231 29.53 -13.24 -21.62
CA GLY A 231 29.70 -14.55 -22.25
C GLY A 231 30.98 -14.63 -23.08
N GLU A 232 31.26 -13.60 -23.89
CA GLU A 232 32.47 -13.52 -24.71
C GLU A 232 33.73 -13.43 -23.86
N GLN A 233 33.74 -12.62 -22.80
CA GLN A 233 34.87 -12.53 -21.86
C GLN A 233 35.14 -13.87 -21.16
N ARG A 234 34.09 -14.64 -20.82
CA ARG A 234 34.24 -15.98 -20.24
C ARG A 234 34.84 -16.97 -21.23
N ARG A 235 34.45 -16.91 -22.50
CA ARG A 235 35.00 -17.77 -23.56
C ARG A 235 36.46 -17.45 -23.85
N GLN A 236 36.81 -16.17 -23.97
CA GLN A 236 38.20 -15.74 -24.17
C GLN A 236 39.12 -16.17 -23.01
N ARG A 237 38.65 -16.10 -21.76
CA ARG A 237 39.39 -16.59 -20.59
C ARG A 237 39.59 -18.10 -20.61
N LEU A 238 38.58 -18.85 -21.03
CA LEU A 238 38.66 -20.31 -21.18
C LEU A 238 39.61 -20.72 -22.31
N GLU A 239 39.50 -20.09 -23.47
CA GLU A 239 40.39 -20.35 -24.62
C GLU A 239 41.85 -19.98 -24.29
N TRP A 240 42.09 -18.89 -23.55
CA TRP A 240 43.43 -18.54 -23.10
C TRP A 240 44.01 -19.58 -22.15
N LEU A 241 43.23 -20.05 -21.16
CA LEU A 241 43.65 -21.10 -20.23
C LEU A 241 43.90 -22.43 -20.96
N GLU A 242 43.03 -22.79 -21.90
CA GLU A 242 43.16 -24.00 -22.72
C GLU A 242 44.40 -23.94 -23.59
N HIS A 243 44.69 -22.80 -24.23
CA HIS A 243 45.90 -22.61 -25.03
C HIS A 243 47.17 -22.76 -24.18
N GLN A 244 47.21 -22.14 -23.00
CA GLN A 244 48.34 -22.22 -22.06
C GLN A 244 48.55 -23.62 -21.48
N LEU A 245 47.46 -24.38 -21.28
CA LEU A 245 47.52 -25.78 -20.82
C LEU A 245 47.85 -26.78 -21.94
N THR A 246 47.75 -26.38 -23.21
CA THR A 246 47.98 -27.28 -24.36
C THR A 246 49.32 -27.02 -25.04
N SER A 247 49.87 -25.80 -24.93
CA SER A 247 51.26 -25.53 -25.29
C SER A 247 52.19 -26.22 -24.28
N GLU A 248 53.18 -26.97 -24.77
CA GLU A 248 54.13 -27.81 -24.01
C GLU A 248 55.00 -27.08 -22.95
N GLU A 249 54.70 -25.83 -22.55
CA GLU A 249 55.35 -25.09 -21.44
C GLU A 249 54.97 -25.62 -20.02
N LEU A 250 54.40 -26.83 -19.97
CA LEU A 250 53.91 -27.49 -18.76
C LEU A 250 54.97 -28.25 -17.97
N GLU A 251 56.19 -28.43 -18.49
CA GLU A 251 57.20 -29.21 -17.75
C GLU A 251 57.82 -28.45 -16.56
N GLU A 252 57.75 -27.11 -16.50
CA GLU A 252 58.40 -26.35 -15.41
C GLU A 252 57.62 -25.18 -14.83
N SER A 253 56.41 -24.87 -15.30
CA SER A 253 55.61 -23.77 -14.75
C SER A 253 54.79 -24.22 -13.52
N THR A 254 55.07 -23.62 -12.37
CA THR A 254 54.26 -23.86 -11.16
C THR A 254 52.89 -23.22 -11.38
N ALA A 255 51.79 -23.88 -10.98
CA ALA A 255 50.43 -23.34 -11.11
C ALA A 255 50.24 -21.89 -10.58
N ARG A 256 51.14 -21.42 -9.70
CA ARG A 256 51.21 -20.04 -9.22
C ARG A 256 51.58 -19.03 -10.31
N GLU A 257 52.47 -19.39 -11.24
CA GLU A 257 52.94 -18.51 -12.31
C GLU A 257 51.87 -18.34 -13.38
N ILE A 258 51.18 -19.42 -13.76
CA ILE A 258 50.01 -19.36 -14.65
C ILE A 258 48.91 -18.48 -14.03
N LEU A 259 48.67 -18.60 -12.72
CA LEU A 259 47.70 -17.73 -12.01
C LEU A 259 48.14 -16.26 -11.97
N GLU A 260 49.45 -15.98 -11.89
CA GLU A 260 49.97 -14.61 -11.90
C GLU A 260 49.88 -14.00 -13.30
N GLN A 261 50.20 -14.76 -14.35
CA GLN A 261 50.04 -14.35 -15.74
C GLN A 261 48.57 -14.14 -16.11
N TYR A 262 47.68 -15.03 -15.66
CA TYR A 262 46.23 -14.88 -15.82
C TYR A 262 45.73 -13.61 -15.14
N ARG A 263 46.20 -13.33 -13.91
CA ARG A 263 45.88 -12.07 -13.23
C ARG A 263 46.37 -10.89 -14.03
N ARG A 264 47.62 -10.86 -14.53
CA ARG A 264 48.12 -9.73 -15.33
C ARG A 264 47.36 -9.53 -16.65
N ALA A 265 46.96 -10.61 -17.32
CA ALA A 265 46.25 -10.55 -18.59
C ALA A 265 44.80 -10.03 -18.45
N PHE A 266 44.14 -10.31 -17.33
CA PHE A 266 42.71 -10.02 -17.14
C PHE A 266 42.37 -9.08 -15.97
N SER A 267 43.35 -8.56 -15.21
CA SER A 267 43.09 -7.69 -14.04
C SER A 267 42.99 -6.19 -14.34
N LEU A 268 43.25 -5.74 -15.57
CA LEU A 268 43.18 -4.30 -15.88
C LEU A 268 41.78 -3.79 -16.24
N ASP A 269 40.82 -4.67 -16.55
CA ASP A 269 39.45 -4.27 -16.92
C ASP A 269 38.46 -4.21 -15.74
N ASP A 270 38.74 -4.89 -14.63
CA ASP A 270 37.88 -4.84 -13.42
C ASP A 270 38.06 -3.53 -12.62
N ALA A 271 39.11 -2.76 -12.89
CA ALA A 271 39.40 -1.52 -12.16
C ALA A 271 38.67 -0.27 -12.72
N LEU A 272 37.95 -0.38 -13.85
CA LEU A 272 37.25 0.75 -14.48
C LEU A 272 35.72 0.58 -14.56
N GLN A 273 35.11 -0.21 -13.68
CA GLN A 273 33.70 -0.04 -13.33
C GLN A 273 33.53 0.49 -11.91
N PRO A 274 33.85 1.78 -11.63
CA PRO A 274 33.20 2.45 -10.54
C PRO A 274 31.73 2.63 -10.91
N LEU A 275 30.87 2.15 -10.01
CA LEU A 275 29.49 2.55 -9.82
C LEU A 275 29.28 4.06 -10.09
N THR A 276 29.02 4.46 -11.33
CA THR A 276 28.43 5.77 -11.59
C THR A 276 26.93 5.65 -11.40
N LYS A 277 26.54 5.81 -10.13
CA LYS A 277 25.27 6.41 -9.76
C LYS A 277 25.04 7.68 -10.57
N LYS A 278 24.01 7.71 -11.40
CA LYS A 278 22.96 8.74 -11.42
C LYS A 278 21.77 8.25 -12.23
#